data_AF-A0A2V3IW01-F1
#
_entry.id   AF-A0A2V3IW01-F1
#
_cell.length_a   1.000
_cell.length_b   1.000
_cell.length_c   1.000
_cell.angle_alpha   90.00
_cell.angle_beta   90.00
_cell.angle_gamma   90.00
#
_symmetry.space_group_name_H-M   'P 1'
#
loop_
_entity.id
_entity.type
_entity.pdbx_description
1 polymer ?
#
loop_
_entity_poly.entity_id
_entity_poly.type
_entity_poly.pdbx_seq_one_letter_code
_entity_poly.pdbx_strand_id
1 'polypeptide(L)'
;MSSSIPTSSFYTQKAVLRYPFKTQHGLQSMLHAVRKDPKLRIETFYTQQDAFDHADKQALRLKVWSNEIDSSGKRRYLTGSYEAFWRFYSRCLRRSNTLHFYEVIREQRASKLYFDLEFKREQNDCNCERMIDALIDSVAKLACIPIRRHTEDVVELDSTTEVKFSRHIVFEHVAFYDNVHAGLFAHKVVQKLQEQNENLVMVNKDERKIPFVDLGVYTKNRCFRIVASSKFGKTARLLPLNHEGDRVSISKGLFLKSLVCSVRKGVSLRGNPSPLQSMAKVERENPYSAAETPRFKREKASLHPQVDKYVYSIIEPLGGGIHGVTISGEHLLVYAIKGGYKYCANVGRHHKSNNVLLIADMGSKCMYQKCFDPDCRGFRSLSWPMPPWITDEIGDDDLLRVVDEIEDAGGGISDNALSAVLDNHLNKNPPHPL
;
A
#
# COMPACT_ATOMS: atom_id res chain seq x y z
N MET A 1 65.48 36.78 -30.58
CA MET A 1 64.03 36.72 -30.83
C MET A 1 63.47 35.50 -30.13
N SER A 2 62.46 35.72 -29.31
CA SER A 2 61.80 34.77 -28.43
C SER A 2 61.00 33.71 -29.18
N SER A 3 61.07 32.45 -28.73
CA SER A 3 59.87 31.64 -28.48
C SER A 3 60.26 30.41 -27.67
N SER A 4 60.07 30.51 -26.36
CA SER A 4 60.03 29.42 -25.39
C SER A 4 58.64 28.77 -25.40
N ILE A 5 58.59 27.44 -25.48
CA ILE A 5 57.53 26.64 -24.85
C ILE A 5 58.23 25.42 -24.20
N PRO A 6 58.05 25.17 -22.88
CA PRO A 6 58.77 24.12 -22.18
C PRO A 6 58.09 22.75 -22.21
N THR A 7 58.95 21.75 -22.06
CA THR A 7 58.72 20.35 -21.71
C THR A 7 58.31 20.15 -20.24
N SER A 8 57.30 19.30 -20.00
CA SER A 8 57.23 18.34 -18.88
C SER A 8 56.14 17.32 -19.23
N SER A 9 56.46 16.10 -19.68
CA SER A 9 56.96 14.94 -18.93
C SER A 9 55.93 14.26 -18.01
N PHE A 10 55.44 13.12 -18.51
CA PHE A 10 55.22 11.82 -17.85
C PHE A 10 54.10 11.59 -16.78
N TYR A 11 53.16 10.73 -17.21
CA TYR A 11 52.39 9.68 -16.49
C TYR A 11 51.68 9.99 -15.16
N THR A 12 50.33 9.91 -15.18
CA THR A 12 49.59 8.81 -14.51
C THR A 12 48.11 8.78 -14.87
N GLN A 13 47.56 7.57 -14.83
CA GLN A 13 46.17 7.16 -15.05
C GLN A 13 45.12 7.90 -14.20
N LYS A 14 43.87 7.84 -14.70
CA LYS A 14 42.58 7.92 -13.98
C LYS A 14 42.16 9.28 -13.39
N ALA A 15 41.15 9.87 -14.02
CA ALA A 15 39.90 10.21 -13.33
C ALA A 15 38.75 10.35 -14.35
N VAL A 16 38.16 9.21 -14.74
CA VAL A 16 36.73 9.20 -15.09
C VAL A 16 36.02 9.69 -13.84
N LEU A 17 35.42 10.89 -13.86
CA LEU A 17 34.52 11.34 -12.80
C LEU A 17 33.26 10.46 -12.82
N ARG A 18 33.39 9.25 -12.26
CA ARG A 18 32.28 8.46 -11.76
C ARG A 18 31.71 9.22 -10.57
N TYR A 19 30.67 10.02 -10.79
CA TYR A 19 29.85 10.49 -9.69
C TYR A 19 28.98 9.32 -9.22
N PRO A 20 29.21 8.76 -8.01
CA PRO A 20 28.24 7.84 -7.46
C PRO A 20 27.01 8.68 -7.07
N PHE A 21 25.85 8.33 -7.61
CA PHE A 21 24.53 8.85 -7.22
C PHE A 21 24.15 8.36 -5.80
N LYS A 22 25.01 8.63 -4.80
CA LYS A 22 24.85 8.24 -3.41
C LYS A 22 24.53 9.39 -2.46
N THR A 23 24.39 10.63 -2.95
CA THR A 23 24.09 11.76 -2.07
C THR A 23 23.04 12.71 -2.64
N GLN A 24 22.26 13.26 -1.73
CA GLN A 24 21.21 14.28 -1.83
C GLN A 24 21.54 15.49 -2.74
N HIS A 25 22.81 15.73 -3.06
CA HIS A 25 23.28 16.87 -3.85
C HIS A 25 22.98 16.78 -5.36
N GLY A 26 22.96 15.59 -5.97
CA GLY A 26 22.71 15.48 -7.43
C GLY A 26 21.30 15.92 -7.84
N LEU A 27 20.30 15.58 -7.01
CA LEU A 27 18.90 15.95 -7.22
C LEU A 27 18.66 17.45 -6.93
N GLN A 28 19.23 17.98 -5.85
CA GLN A 28 19.10 19.40 -5.48
C GLN A 28 19.69 20.34 -6.53
N SER A 29 20.86 20.03 -7.09
CA SER A 29 21.46 20.83 -8.17
C SER A 29 20.64 20.81 -9.46
N MET A 30 19.98 19.70 -9.79
CA MET A 30 19.07 19.62 -10.94
C MET A 30 17.75 20.36 -10.71
N LEU A 31 17.19 20.32 -9.49
CA LEU A 31 16.01 21.11 -9.10
C LEU A 31 16.31 22.62 -9.14
N HIS A 32 17.52 23.03 -8.76
CA HIS A 32 17.96 24.42 -8.82
C HIS A 32 18.02 24.94 -10.27
N ALA A 33 18.36 24.10 -11.25
CA ALA A 33 18.43 24.49 -12.66
C ALA A 33 17.05 24.77 -13.32
N VAL A 34 15.93 24.44 -12.67
CA VAL A 34 14.55 24.66 -13.17
C VAL A 34 13.99 26.05 -12.72
N ARG A 35 14.77 26.86 -11.99
CA ARG A 35 14.30 28.03 -11.21
C ARG A 35 13.90 29.33 -11.93
N LYS A 36 13.66 29.38 -13.24
CA LYS A 36 13.31 30.66 -13.92
C LYS A 36 11.87 30.82 -14.42
N ASP A 37 11.01 29.81 -14.31
CA ASP A 37 9.59 29.93 -14.71
C ASP A 37 8.64 29.50 -13.57
N PRO A 38 7.80 30.43 -13.04
CA PRO A 38 6.83 30.14 -11.98
C PRO A 38 5.83 29.03 -12.33
N LYS A 39 5.50 28.82 -13.61
CA LYS A 39 4.54 27.80 -14.09
C LYS A 39 5.15 26.39 -14.22
N LEU A 40 6.47 26.26 -14.03
CA LEU A 40 7.23 25.03 -14.23
C LEU A 40 7.95 24.53 -12.97
N ARG A 41 7.56 25.03 -11.79
CA ARG A 41 8.21 24.66 -10.53
C ARG A 41 7.94 23.21 -10.16
N ILE A 42 9.02 22.49 -9.88
CA ILE A 42 8.99 21.24 -9.13
C ILE A 42 9.37 21.58 -7.70
N GLU A 43 8.51 21.23 -6.75
CA GLU A 43 8.81 21.33 -5.32
C GLU A 43 9.00 19.95 -4.72
N THR A 44 9.77 19.85 -3.63
CA THR A 44 10.12 18.57 -3.01
C THR A 44 9.78 18.53 -1.54
N PHE A 45 9.30 17.37 -1.10
CA PHE A 45 8.80 17.13 0.25
C PHE A 45 9.36 15.82 0.80
N TYR A 46 9.47 15.74 2.12
CA TYR A 46 9.92 14.54 2.82
C TYR A 46 8.79 13.53 3.05
N THR A 47 7.56 14.01 3.24
CA THR A 47 6.38 13.16 3.44
C THR A 47 5.43 13.24 2.24
N GLN A 48 4.64 12.19 2.06
CA GLN A 48 3.60 12.15 1.02
C GLN A 48 2.49 13.17 1.33
N GLN A 49 2.12 13.30 2.60
CA GLN A 49 1.05 14.19 3.03
C GLN A 49 1.41 15.65 2.76
N ASP A 50 2.63 16.09 3.06
CA ASP A 50 3.05 17.47 2.75
C ASP A 50 2.97 17.79 1.25
N ALA A 51 3.33 16.81 0.40
CA ALA A 51 3.21 16.96 -1.04
C ALA A 51 1.74 17.03 -1.50
N PHE A 52 0.83 16.28 -0.86
CA PHE A 52 -0.60 16.37 -1.12
C PHE A 52 -1.16 17.71 -0.68
N ASP A 53 -0.88 18.14 0.54
CA ASP A 53 -1.34 19.41 1.09
C ASP A 53 -0.85 20.58 0.24
N HIS A 54 0.40 20.54 -0.21
CA HIS A 54 0.92 21.53 -1.15
C HIS A 54 0.15 21.48 -2.48
N ALA A 55 0.02 20.29 -3.09
CA ALA A 55 -0.63 20.14 -4.40
C ALA A 55 -2.10 20.58 -4.40
N ASP A 56 -2.83 20.35 -3.29
CA ASP A 56 -4.25 20.69 -3.17
C ASP A 56 -4.48 22.18 -2.88
N LYS A 57 -3.49 22.89 -2.31
CA LYS A 57 -3.51 24.35 -2.14
C LYS A 57 -3.28 25.12 -3.43
N GLN A 58 -2.76 24.47 -4.48
CA GLN A 58 -2.49 25.15 -5.75
C GLN A 58 -3.75 25.25 -6.61
N ALA A 59 -3.98 26.42 -7.20
CA ALA A 59 -5.06 26.62 -8.18
C ALA A 59 -4.91 25.70 -9.41
N LEU A 60 -3.66 25.38 -9.77
CA LEU A 60 -3.35 24.35 -10.75
C LEU A 60 -3.37 22.99 -10.06
N ARG A 61 -4.20 22.05 -10.53
CA ARG A 61 -4.24 20.66 -10.04
C ARG A 61 -2.90 19.94 -10.28
N LEU A 62 -1.95 20.13 -9.37
CA LEU A 62 -0.61 19.55 -9.47
C LEU A 62 -0.65 18.03 -9.29
N LYS A 63 0.35 17.37 -9.89
CA LYS A 63 0.58 15.93 -9.78
C LYS A 63 1.66 15.68 -8.75
N VAL A 64 1.60 14.51 -8.13
CA VAL A 64 2.56 14.07 -7.12
C VAL A 64 3.34 12.88 -7.64
N TRP A 65 4.65 12.97 -7.48
CA TRP A 65 5.63 11.96 -7.87
C TRP A 65 6.36 11.50 -6.63
N SER A 66 6.85 10.27 -6.63
CA SER A 66 7.81 9.82 -5.62
C SER A 66 9.13 9.41 -6.27
N ASN A 67 10.21 9.64 -5.54
CA ASN A 67 11.54 9.19 -5.87
C ASN A 67 12.07 8.33 -4.73
N GLU A 68 12.36 7.07 -5.01
CA GLU A 68 12.99 6.16 -4.06
C GLU A 68 14.48 6.53 -3.94
N ILE A 69 14.94 6.80 -2.72
CA ILE A 69 16.27 7.39 -2.48
C ILE A 69 17.28 6.43 -1.84
N ASP A 70 16.81 5.31 -1.29
CA ASP A 70 17.66 4.27 -0.73
C ASP A 70 17.00 2.89 -0.80
N SER A 71 17.74 1.86 -0.39
CA SER A 71 17.30 0.47 -0.39
C SER A 71 16.31 0.11 0.73
N SER A 72 16.02 1.03 1.66
CA SER A 72 14.99 0.83 2.69
C SER A 72 13.58 1.11 2.18
N GLY A 73 13.46 1.57 0.93
CA GLY A 73 12.20 2.03 0.35
C GLY A 73 11.85 3.46 0.75
N LYS A 74 12.77 4.20 1.36
CA LYS A 74 12.58 5.62 1.70
C LYS A 74 12.37 6.43 0.44
N ARG A 75 11.45 7.40 0.50
CA ARG A 75 11.06 8.22 -0.64
C ARG A 75 11.19 9.70 -0.34
N ARG A 76 11.45 10.48 -1.39
CA ARG A 76 11.11 11.90 -1.48
C ARG A 76 9.92 12.06 -2.40
N TYR A 77 9.13 13.09 -2.14
CA TYR A 77 7.95 13.41 -2.95
C TYR A 77 8.19 14.69 -3.71
N LEU A 78 7.63 14.78 -4.91
CA LEU A 78 7.73 15.95 -5.76
C LEU A 78 6.34 16.37 -6.23
N THR A 79 6.08 17.67 -6.28
CA THR A 79 4.85 18.23 -6.85
C THR A 79 5.16 18.99 -8.13
N GLY A 80 4.25 18.94 -9.10
CA GLY A 80 4.35 19.72 -10.32
C GLY A 80 3.34 19.34 -11.39
N SER A 81 3.23 20.15 -12.43
CA SER A 81 2.46 19.78 -13.62
C SER A 81 3.16 18.66 -14.40
N TYR A 82 2.43 17.99 -15.30
CA TYR A 82 3.05 17.04 -16.22
C TYR A 82 4.16 17.68 -17.06
N GLU A 83 3.99 18.94 -17.46
CA GLU A 83 5.00 19.70 -18.22
C GLU A 83 6.27 19.92 -17.42
N ALA A 84 6.13 20.42 -16.19
CA ALA A 84 7.23 20.69 -15.29
C ALA A 84 8.02 19.42 -15.00
N PHE A 85 7.30 18.33 -14.69
CA PHE A 85 7.93 17.08 -14.35
C PHE A 85 8.60 16.44 -15.56
N TRP A 86 7.99 16.47 -16.75
CA TRP A 86 8.64 15.97 -17.96
C TRP A 86 9.93 16.71 -18.29
N ARG A 87 9.94 18.05 -18.19
CA ARG A 87 11.15 18.85 -18.42
C ARG A 87 12.26 18.49 -17.44
N PHE A 88 11.92 18.30 -16.17
CA PHE A 88 12.85 17.81 -15.16
C PHE A 88 13.34 16.39 -15.47
N TYR A 89 12.42 15.45 -15.64
CA TYR A 89 12.70 14.03 -15.83
C TYR A 89 13.49 13.74 -17.11
N SER A 90 13.16 14.39 -18.22
CA SER A 90 13.91 14.25 -19.48
C SER A 90 15.35 14.79 -19.38
N ARG A 91 15.63 15.77 -18.51
CA ARG A 91 17.02 16.19 -18.23
C ARG A 91 17.76 15.14 -17.42
N CYS A 92 17.09 14.51 -16.45
CA CYS A 92 17.64 13.40 -15.70
C CYS A 92 17.97 12.21 -16.62
N LEU A 93 17.06 11.84 -17.53
CA LEU A 93 17.26 10.75 -18.50
C LEU A 93 18.48 10.97 -19.40
N ARG A 94 18.75 12.21 -19.82
CA ARG A 94 19.95 12.53 -20.63
C ARG A 94 21.27 12.35 -19.87
N ARG A 95 21.24 12.40 -18.54
CA ARG A 95 22.44 12.38 -17.68
C ARG A 95 22.64 11.04 -16.97
N SER A 96 21.58 10.26 -16.79
CA SER A 96 21.61 9.02 -16.04
C SER A 96 20.59 8.01 -16.58
N ASN A 97 21.02 6.76 -16.68
CA ASN A 97 20.14 5.61 -16.92
C ASN A 97 19.63 4.99 -15.60
N THR A 98 20.08 5.50 -14.45
CA THR A 98 19.70 5.00 -13.13
C THR A 98 18.80 6.03 -12.46
N LEU A 99 17.49 5.84 -12.61
CA LEU A 99 16.45 6.73 -12.09
C LEU A 99 15.38 5.90 -11.37
N HIS A 100 14.86 6.40 -10.24
CA HIS A 100 13.95 5.63 -9.38
C HIS A 100 12.67 6.42 -9.10
N PHE A 101 11.98 6.83 -10.15
CA PHE A 101 10.77 7.64 -10.06
C PHE A 101 9.51 6.81 -10.24
N TYR A 102 8.44 7.27 -9.59
CA TYR A 102 7.13 6.64 -9.58
C TYR A 102 6.07 7.73 -9.65
N GLU A 103 5.00 7.47 -10.39
CA GLU A 103 3.74 8.21 -10.29
C GLU A 103 3.06 7.83 -8.97
N VAL A 104 2.51 8.81 -8.25
CA VAL A 104 1.64 8.54 -7.10
C VAL A 104 0.20 8.59 -7.59
N ILE A 105 -0.43 7.41 -7.69
CA ILE A 105 -1.84 7.26 -8.06
C ILE A 105 -2.69 7.61 -6.84
N ARG A 106 -3.00 8.90 -6.71
CA ARG A 106 -3.76 9.46 -5.59
C ARG A 106 -5.17 8.87 -5.56
N GLU A 107 -5.66 8.58 -4.36
CA GLU A 107 -7.05 8.15 -4.18
C GLU A 107 -8.04 9.22 -4.69
N GLN A 108 -9.23 8.79 -5.11
CA GLN A 108 -10.31 9.68 -5.60
C GLN A 108 -9.88 10.59 -6.76
N ARG A 109 -8.93 10.13 -7.59
CA ARG A 109 -8.50 10.80 -8.81
C ARG A 109 -8.61 9.82 -9.98
N ALA A 110 -9.08 10.34 -11.11
CA ALA A 110 -9.23 9.56 -12.33
C ALA A 110 -7.94 8.82 -12.72
N SER A 111 -8.11 7.56 -13.12
CA SER A 111 -7.02 6.69 -13.54
C SER A 111 -7.41 5.93 -14.81
N LYS A 112 -6.45 5.75 -15.71
CA LYS A 112 -6.54 4.72 -16.76
C LYS A 112 -6.63 3.33 -16.14
N LEU A 113 -7.10 2.35 -16.91
CA LEU A 113 -6.85 0.94 -16.58
C LEU A 113 -5.37 0.64 -16.77
N TYR A 114 -4.78 -0.06 -15.80
CA TYR A 114 -3.38 -0.43 -15.85
C TYR A 114 -3.17 -1.77 -15.16
N PHE A 115 -2.27 -2.61 -15.66
CA PHE A 115 -1.92 -3.87 -15.02
C PHE A 115 -0.42 -3.91 -14.74
N ASP A 116 -0.07 -4.49 -13.59
CA ASP A 116 1.28 -4.93 -13.26
C ASP A 116 1.29 -6.45 -13.40
N LEU A 117 2.08 -6.94 -14.33
CA LEU A 117 2.18 -8.35 -14.65
C LEU A 117 3.52 -8.86 -14.14
N GLU A 118 3.52 -9.82 -13.23
CA GLU A 118 4.77 -10.33 -12.69
C GLU A 118 4.71 -11.78 -12.18
N PHE A 119 5.78 -12.53 -12.45
CA PHE A 119 6.00 -13.87 -11.91
C PHE A 119 7.47 -14.30 -12.07
N LYS A 120 7.85 -15.38 -11.38
CA LYS A 120 9.17 -16.02 -11.52
C LYS A 120 9.22 -16.92 -12.75
N ARG A 121 10.25 -16.81 -13.57
CA ARG A 121 10.36 -17.54 -14.84
C ARG A 121 10.70 -19.02 -14.67
N GLU A 122 11.62 -19.34 -13.74
CA GLU A 122 12.10 -20.71 -13.51
C GLU A 122 10.98 -21.71 -13.17
N GLN A 123 9.92 -21.24 -12.50
CA GLN A 123 8.80 -22.07 -12.05
C GLN A 123 7.63 -22.08 -13.04
N ASN A 124 7.75 -21.35 -14.16
CA ASN A 124 6.61 -21.04 -15.00
C ASN A 124 7.03 -20.92 -16.48
N ASP A 125 6.95 -22.03 -17.20
CA ASP A 125 7.03 -22.02 -18.66
C ASP A 125 5.67 -21.68 -19.25
N CYS A 126 5.56 -20.51 -19.89
CA CYS A 126 4.29 -20.01 -20.41
C CYS A 126 4.49 -19.12 -21.63
N ASN A 127 3.50 -19.13 -22.52
CA ASN A 127 3.45 -18.22 -23.66
C ASN A 127 2.91 -16.85 -23.22
N CYS A 128 3.79 -16.03 -22.64
CA CYS A 128 3.46 -14.71 -22.09
C CYS A 128 2.71 -13.81 -23.09
N GLU A 129 3.07 -13.88 -24.37
CA GLU A 129 2.46 -13.06 -25.41
C GLU A 129 0.98 -13.42 -25.60
N ARG A 130 0.66 -14.71 -25.69
CA ARG A 130 -0.72 -15.19 -25.76
C ARG A 130 -1.52 -14.80 -24.51
N MET A 131 -0.90 -14.85 -23.33
CA MET A 131 -1.56 -14.45 -22.08
C MET A 131 -1.93 -12.97 -22.06
N ILE A 132 -1.06 -12.11 -22.61
CA ILE A 132 -1.31 -10.68 -22.76
C ILE A 132 -2.39 -10.43 -23.81
N ASP A 133 -2.37 -11.15 -24.93
CA ASP A 133 -3.41 -11.04 -25.96
C ASP A 133 -4.79 -11.37 -25.37
N ALA A 134 -4.90 -12.47 -24.62
CA ALA A 134 -6.14 -12.85 -23.94
C ALA A 134 -6.60 -11.81 -22.91
N LEU A 135 -5.66 -11.22 -22.16
CA LEU A 135 -5.93 -10.12 -21.24
C LEU A 135 -6.52 -8.91 -21.97
N ILE A 136 -5.89 -8.49 -23.07
CA ILE A 136 -6.33 -7.33 -23.87
C ILE A 136 -7.69 -7.61 -24.50
N ASP A 137 -7.91 -8.81 -25.05
CA ASP A 137 -9.21 -9.22 -25.60
C ASP A 137 -10.30 -9.21 -24.54
N SER A 138 -10.01 -9.67 -23.33
CA SER A 138 -10.95 -9.66 -22.21
C SER A 138 -11.29 -8.23 -21.79
N VAL A 139 -10.31 -7.32 -21.77
CA VAL A 139 -10.53 -5.88 -21.54
C VAL A 139 -11.40 -5.30 -22.65
N ALA A 140 -11.08 -5.54 -23.92
CA ALA A 140 -11.85 -5.03 -25.07
C ALA A 140 -13.32 -5.45 -24.99
N LYS A 141 -13.56 -6.74 -24.73
CA LYS A 141 -14.91 -7.31 -24.59
C LYS A 141 -15.67 -6.70 -23.41
N LEU A 142 -15.05 -6.60 -22.23
CA LEU A 142 -15.69 -6.08 -21.02
C LEU A 142 -15.86 -4.56 -21.03
N ALA A 143 -14.96 -3.83 -21.70
CA ALA A 143 -15.08 -2.40 -21.90
C ALA A 143 -16.07 -2.07 -23.03
N CYS A 144 -16.37 -3.01 -23.93
CA CYS A 144 -17.14 -2.76 -25.15
C CYS A 144 -16.50 -1.65 -26.01
N ILE A 145 -15.16 -1.68 -26.12
CA ILE A 145 -14.37 -0.78 -26.96
C ILE A 145 -13.38 -1.64 -27.74
N PRO A 146 -13.19 -1.44 -29.05
CA PRO A 146 -12.13 -2.11 -29.79
C PRO A 146 -10.77 -1.64 -29.27
N ILE A 147 -9.90 -2.59 -28.92
CA ILE A 147 -8.54 -2.31 -28.42
C ILE A 147 -7.58 -3.16 -29.23
N ARG A 148 -6.59 -2.54 -29.85
CA ARG A 148 -5.55 -3.24 -30.60
C ARG A 148 -4.21 -3.15 -29.89
N ARG A 149 -3.65 -4.32 -29.56
CA ARG A 149 -2.28 -4.44 -29.04
C ARG A 149 -1.27 -3.90 -30.05
N HIS A 150 -0.12 -3.42 -29.56
CA HIS A 150 0.95 -2.82 -30.37
C HIS A 150 0.55 -1.56 -31.17
N THR A 151 -0.59 -0.96 -30.84
CA THR A 151 -1.00 0.35 -31.35
C THR A 151 -0.96 1.37 -30.21
N GLU A 152 -1.49 2.57 -30.45
CA GLU A 152 -1.63 3.59 -29.42
C GLU A 152 -2.67 3.30 -28.34
N ASP A 153 -3.51 2.28 -28.54
CA ASP A 153 -4.53 1.88 -27.57
C ASP A 153 -3.93 1.32 -26.27
N VAL A 154 -2.74 0.72 -26.37
CA VAL A 154 -2.06 0.00 -25.27
C VAL A 154 -0.59 0.38 -25.20
N VAL A 155 -0.16 0.88 -24.04
CA VAL A 155 1.26 1.05 -23.72
C VAL A 155 1.76 -0.16 -22.96
N GLU A 156 2.71 -0.88 -23.55
CA GLU A 156 3.41 -2.00 -22.92
C GLU A 156 4.84 -1.61 -22.57
N LEU A 157 5.16 -1.71 -21.29
CA LEU A 157 6.51 -1.51 -20.79
C LEU A 157 7.03 -2.78 -20.14
N ASP A 158 8.24 -3.17 -20.50
CA ASP A 158 8.92 -4.38 -20.05
C ASP A 158 10.11 -4.01 -19.13
N SER A 159 10.23 -4.75 -18.03
CA SER A 159 11.41 -4.77 -17.16
C SER A 159 11.77 -6.21 -16.79
N THR A 160 11.47 -7.14 -17.70
CA THR A 160 11.72 -8.58 -17.57
C THR A 160 13.22 -8.83 -17.47
N THR A 161 13.59 -9.77 -16.62
CA THR A 161 14.95 -10.26 -16.46
C THR A 161 15.00 -11.76 -16.72
N GLU A 162 16.18 -12.35 -16.62
CA GLU A 162 16.36 -13.81 -16.67
C GLU A 162 15.56 -14.52 -15.57
N VAL A 163 15.42 -13.89 -14.39
CA VAL A 163 14.77 -14.49 -13.21
C VAL A 163 13.28 -14.18 -13.14
N LYS A 164 12.87 -12.99 -13.59
CA LYS A 164 11.53 -12.44 -13.34
C LYS A 164 10.91 -11.87 -14.61
N PHE A 165 9.70 -12.34 -14.93
CA PHE A 165 8.83 -11.64 -15.86
C PHE A 165 8.23 -10.40 -15.19
N SER A 166 8.28 -9.24 -15.84
CA SER A 166 7.71 -8.00 -15.28
C SER A 166 7.33 -7.02 -16.38
N ARG A 167 6.02 -6.84 -16.60
CA ARG A 167 5.48 -5.88 -17.56
C ARG A 167 4.42 -4.98 -16.94
N HIS A 168 4.41 -3.72 -17.33
CA HIS A 168 3.30 -2.81 -17.10
C HIS A 168 2.50 -2.66 -18.39
N ILE A 169 1.17 -2.74 -18.28
CA ILE A 169 0.25 -2.48 -19.39
C ILE A 169 -0.66 -1.32 -19.00
N VAL A 170 -0.78 -0.30 -19.85
CA VAL A 170 -1.65 0.86 -19.61
C VAL A 170 -2.56 1.07 -20.82
N PHE A 171 -3.87 1.17 -20.60
CA PHE A 171 -4.86 1.33 -21.66
C PHE A 171 -5.24 2.81 -21.84
N GLU A 172 -5.06 3.35 -23.04
CA GLU A 172 -5.24 4.79 -23.30
C GLU A 172 -6.73 5.21 -23.28
N HIS A 173 -7.62 4.30 -23.69
CA HIS A 173 -9.05 4.57 -23.90
C HIS A 173 -9.98 3.96 -22.84
N VAL A 174 -9.42 3.32 -21.80
CA VAL A 174 -10.19 2.77 -20.70
C VAL A 174 -9.79 3.50 -19.42
N ALA A 175 -10.70 4.31 -18.87
CA ALA A 175 -10.45 5.09 -17.67
C ALA A 175 -11.60 4.98 -16.68
N PHE A 176 -11.27 5.23 -15.41
CA PHE A 176 -12.15 5.08 -14.26
C PHE A 176 -12.14 6.33 -13.39
N TYR A 177 -13.20 6.50 -12.59
CA TYR A 177 -13.30 7.56 -11.60
C TYR A 177 -12.09 7.59 -10.65
N ASP A 178 -11.63 6.41 -10.22
CA ASP A 178 -10.37 6.22 -9.50
C ASP A 178 -9.79 4.82 -9.70
N ASN A 179 -8.63 4.58 -9.10
CA ASN A 179 -7.93 3.31 -9.23
C ASN A 179 -8.61 2.16 -8.46
N VAL A 180 -9.50 2.45 -7.51
CA VAL A 180 -10.30 1.42 -6.83
C VAL A 180 -11.32 0.85 -7.83
N HIS A 181 -12.01 1.71 -8.57
CA HIS A 181 -12.91 1.27 -9.65
C HIS A 181 -12.17 0.54 -10.78
N ALA A 182 -10.95 1.00 -11.13
CA ALA A 182 -10.11 0.27 -12.08
C ALA A 182 -9.77 -1.14 -11.58
N GLY A 183 -9.49 -1.29 -10.28
CA GLY A 183 -9.25 -2.59 -9.65
C GLY A 183 -10.45 -3.52 -9.70
N LEU A 184 -11.65 -3.00 -9.47
CA LEU A 184 -12.90 -3.77 -9.57
C LEU A 184 -13.13 -4.29 -10.98
N PHE A 185 -12.82 -3.49 -12.00
CA PHE A 185 -12.84 -3.94 -13.39
C PHE A 185 -11.75 -4.98 -13.67
N ALA A 186 -10.53 -4.78 -13.17
CA ALA A 186 -9.43 -5.73 -13.31
C ALA A 186 -9.74 -7.09 -12.68
N HIS A 187 -10.45 -7.12 -11.54
CA HIS A 187 -10.96 -8.35 -10.94
C HIS A 187 -11.92 -9.09 -11.89
N LYS A 188 -12.83 -8.38 -12.57
CA LYS A 188 -13.75 -8.98 -13.55
C LYS A 188 -12.99 -9.52 -14.77
N VAL A 189 -11.97 -8.80 -15.23
CA VAL A 189 -11.08 -9.25 -16.31
C VAL A 189 -10.39 -10.55 -15.90
N VAL A 190 -9.78 -10.60 -14.70
CA VAL A 190 -9.12 -11.82 -14.20
C VAL A 190 -10.10 -12.98 -14.03
N GLN A 191 -11.32 -12.74 -13.55
CA GLN A 191 -12.35 -13.77 -13.46
C GLN A 191 -12.70 -14.34 -14.84
N LYS A 192 -12.92 -13.48 -15.83
CA LYS A 192 -13.22 -13.89 -17.21
C LYS A 192 -12.08 -14.72 -17.81
N LEU A 193 -10.84 -14.33 -17.54
CA LEU A 193 -9.65 -15.07 -17.95
C LEU A 193 -9.59 -16.48 -17.33
N GLN A 194 -9.97 -16.60 -16.05
CA GLN A 194 -10.04 -17.89 -15.36
C GLN A 194 -11.14 -18.81 -15.93
N GLU A 195 -12.30 -18.26 -16.27
CA GLU A 195 -13.41 -18.99 -16.90
C GLU A 195 -13.05 -19.54 -18.29
N GLN A 196 -12.15 -18.87 -19.01
CA GLN A 196 -11.71 -19.27 -20.35
C GLN A 196 -10.68 -20.41 -20.36
N ASN A 197 -10.30 -20.93 -19.18
CA ASN A 197 -9.44 -22.09 -18.97
C ASN A 197 -8.09 -22.03 -19.70
N GLU A 198 -7.62 -20.83 -20.01
CA GLU A 198 -6.26 -20.65 -20.51
C GLU A 198 -5.28 -20.79 -19.33
N ASN A 199 -4.09 -21.33 -19.58
CA ASN A 199 -2.99 -21.48 -18.61
C ASN A 199 -2.45 -20.11 -18.13
N LEU A 200 -3.31 -19.31 -17.49
CA LEU A 200 -3.08 -17.92 -17.04
C LEU A 200 -2.74 -17.84 -15.55
N VAL A 201 -2.44 -18.98 -14.97
CA VAL A 201 -2.20 -19.16 -13.55
C VAL A 201 -0.73 -19.51 -13.37
N MET A 202 -0.03 -18.65 -12.65
CA MET A 202 1.37 -18.80 -12.29
C MET A 202 1.49 -19.51 -10.96
N VAL A 203 2.57 -20.25 -10.78
CA VAL A 203 2.98 -20.78 -9.48
C VAL A 203 3.86 -19.75 -8.78
N ASN A 204 3.46 -19.36 -7.57
CA ASN A 204 4.22 -18.44 -6.73
C ASN A 204 5.31 -19.19 -5.92
N LYS A 205 6.02 -18.47 -5.04
CA LYS A 205 7.08 -19.06 -4.20
C LYS A 205 6.58 -20.15 -3.24
N ASP A 206 5.31 -20.10 -2.88
CA ASP A 206 4.66 -21.01 -1.92
C ASP A 206 3.91 -22.14 -2.66
N GLU A 207 4.25 -22.36 -3.93
CA GLU A 207 3.64 -23.36 -4.81
C GLU A 207 2.13 -23.15 -5.05
N ARG A 208 1.63 -21.94 -4.76
CA ARG A 208 0.23 -21.58 -4.97
C ARG A 208 0.01 -21.04 -6.37
N LYS A 209 -1.07 -21.50 -6.97
CA LYS A 209 -1.65 -21.03 -8.22
C LYS A 209 -2.25 -19.63 -8.05
N ILE A 210 -1.65 -18.62 -8.68
CA ILE A 210 -2.08 -17.22 -8.65
C ILE A 210 -2.22 -16.67 -10.08
N PRO A 211 -3.10 -15.69 -10.34
CA PRO A 211 -3.10 -14.99 -11.62
C PRO A 211 -1.74 -14.30 -11.88
N PHE A 212 -1.29 -14.24 -13.14
CA PHE A 212 -0.08 -13.49 -13.51
C PHE A 212 -0.22 -11.96 -13.35
N VAL A 213 -1.44 -11.51 -13.12
CA VAL A 213 -1.83 -10.13 -12.84
C VAL A 213 -1.71 -9.83 -11.34
N ASP A 214 -0.89 -8.87 -10.95
CA ASP A 214 -0.85 -8.35 -9.57
C ASP A 214 -2.04 -7.41 -9.32
N LEU A 215 -3.09 -7.94 -8.69
CA LEU A 215 -4.25 -7.14 -8.28
C LEU A 215 -3.98 -6.30 -7.02
N GLY A 216 -2.85 -6.50 -6.33
CA GLY A 216 -2.42 -5.70 -5.19
C GLY A 216 -2.01 -4.27 -5.56
N VAL A 217 -2.03 -3.92 -6.84
CA VAL A 217 -1.69 -2.57 -7.35
C VAL A 217 -2.80 -1.54 -7.19
N TYR A 218 -4.02 -1.97 -6.94
CA TYR A 218 -5.19 -1.10 -6.82
C TYR A 218 -5.41 -0.66 -5.37
N THR A 219 -4.42 0.00 -4.80
CA THR A 219 -4.44 0.52 -3.42
C THR A 219 -4.38 2.04 -3.39
N LYS A 220 -4.81 2.64 -2.27
CA LYS A 220 -4.75 4.09 -2.08
C LYS A 220 -3.32 4.61 -2.23
N ASN A 221 -3.17 5.70 -2.98
CA ASN A 221 -1.89 6.41 -3.13
C ASN A 221 -0.75 5.50 -3.63
N ARG A 222 -1.08 4.52 -4.49
CA ARG A 222 -0.13 3.55 -5.04
C ARG A 222 1.00 4.28 -5.77
N CYS A 223 2.23 3.96 -5.40
CA CYS A 223 3.40 4.35 -6.19
C CYS A 223 3.55 3.36 -7.35
N PHE A 224 3.44 3.85 -8.59
CA PHE A 224 3.56 3.06 -9.81
C PHE A 224 4.75 3.53 -10.63
N ARG A 225 5.66 2.61 -10.97
CA ARG A 225 6.96 2.96 -11.55
C ARG A 225 6.79 3.52 -12.96
N ILE A 226 7.44 4.65 -13.25
CA ILE A 226 7.31 5.31 -14.56
C ILE A 226 8.30 4.73 -15.58
N VAL A 227 7.99 4.93 -16.87
CA VAL A 227 8.85 4.56 -17.98
C VAL A 227 10.28 5.07 -17.80
N ALA A 228 11.25 4.25 -18.18
CA ALA A 228 12.70 4.41 -18.06
C ALA A 228 13.28 4.45 -16.63
N SER A 229 12.46 4.31 -15.58
CA SER A 229 12.91 4.15 -14.21
C SER A 229 13.06 2.68 -13.78
N SER A 230 13.97 2.43 -12.84
CA SER A 230 14.19 1.14 -12.18
C SER A 230 13.84 1.22 -10.69
N LYS A 231 13.73 0.07 -10.02
CA LYS A 231 13.66 0.03 -8.54
C LYS A 231 15.02 0.46 -7.98
N PHE A 232 15.06 1.07 -6.79
CA PHE A 232 16.34 1.44 -6.18
C PHE A 232 17.23 0.21 -6.01
N GLY A 233 18.52 0.35 -6.32
CA GLY A 233 19.49 -0.75 -6.28
C GLY A 233 19.28 -1.83 -7.36
N LYS A 234 18.36 -1.65 -8.30
CA LYS A 234 18.15 -2.53 -9.46
C LYS A 234 18.50 -1.81 -10.76
N THR A 235 19.02 -2.58 -11.71
CA THR A 235 19.42 -2.10 -13.04
C THR A 235 18.32 -2.26 -14.08
N ALA A 236 17.40 -3.21 -13.89
CA ALA A 236 16.26 -3.43 -14.79
C ALA A 236 15.33 -2.20 -14.81
N ARG A 237 15.34 -1.51 -15.95
CA ARG A 237 14.52 -0.33 -16.23
C ARG A 237 13.23 -0.77 -16.91
N LEU A 238 12.17 0.00 -16.70
CA LEU A 238 10.87 -0.20 -17.33
C LEU A 238 10.84 0.48 -18.70
N LEU A 239 11.08 -0.25 -19.78
CA LEU A 239 11.26 0.29 -21.14
C LEU A 239 10.15 -0.18 -22.08
N PRO A 240 9.84 0.50 -23.18
CA PRO A 240 8.89 0.00 -24.18
C PRO A 240 9.25 -1.42 -24.65
N LEU A 241 8.27 -2.29 -24.88
CA LEU A 241 8.52 -3.68 -25.25
C LEU A 241 9.53 -3.84 -26.42
N ASN A 242 9.34 -3.08 -27.48
CA ASN A 242 10.17 -3.14 -28.71
C ASN A 242 11.33 -2.14 -28.69
N HIS A 243 11.96 -1.94 -27.54
CA HIS A 243 13.10 -1.02 -27.47
C HIS A 243 14.38 -1.68 -28.00
N GLU A 244 15.18 -0.90 -28.73
CA GLU A 244 16.50 -1.32 -29.19
C GLU A 244 17.59 -0.69 -28.32
N GLY A 245 18.39 -1.54 -27.67
CA GLY A 245 19.56 -1.16 -26.87
C GLY A 245 19.27 -0.42 -25.56
N ASP A 246 20.32 -0.17 -24.77
CA ASP A 246 20.22 0.37 -23.41
C ASP A 246 19.81 1.86 -23.34
N ARG A 247 19.95 2.60 -24.45
CA ARG A 247 19.68 4.05 -24.51
C ARG A 247 18.44 4.34 -25.34
N VAL A 248 17.28 4.09 -24.74
CA VAL A 248 15.98 4.41 -25.33
C VAL A 248 15.67 5.90 -25.17
N SER A 249 15.47 6.59 -26.28
CA SER A 249 14.92 7.95 -26.29
C SER A 249 13.43 7.89 -25.95
N ILE A 250 13.07 8.35 -24.75
CA ILE A 250 11.67 8.44 -24.34
C ILE A 250 11.08 9.74 -24.87
N SER A 251 10.04 9.65 -25.68
CA SER A 251 9.29 10.83 -26.13
C SER A 251 8.35 11.32 -25.03
N LYS A 252 8.00 12.61 -25.07
CA LYS A 252 7.00 13.18 -24.16
C LYS A 252 5.63 12.50 -24.33
N GLY A 253 5.27 12.17 -25.56
CA GLY A 253 4.01 11.48 -25.88
C GLY A 253 3.95 10.11 -25.22
N LEU A 254 5.00 9.30 -25.36
CA LEU A 254 5.10 8.01 -24.70
C LEU A 254 5.07 8.14 -23.17
N PHE A 255 5.82 9.10 -22.62
CA PHE A 255 5.78 9.40 -21.20
C PHE A 255 4.34 9.66 -20.72
N LEU A 256 3.61 10.59 -21.35
CA LEU A 256 2.24 10.91 -20.97
C LEU A 256 1.26 9.75 -21.15
N LYS A 257 1.40 8.98 -22.24
CA LYS A 257 0.57 7.79 -22.47
C LYS A 257 0.81 6.72 -21.40
N SER A 258 2.05 6.54 -20.94
CA SER A 258 2.41 5.57 -19.89
C SER A 258 1.93 5.91 -18.48
N LEU A 259 1.51 7.16 -18.23
CA LEU A 259 1.05 7.60 -16.92
C LEU A 259 -0.40 7.20 -16.71
N VAL A 260 -0.66 6.59 -15.56
CA VAL A 260 -1.97 6.09 -15.15
C VAL A 260 -2.93 7.26 -14.89
N CYS A 261 -2.46 8.35 -14.27
CA CYS A 261 -3.35 9.47 -13.94
C CYS A 261 -3.52 10.48 -15.08
N SER A 262 -2.85 10.26 -16.22
CA SER A 262 -2.88 11.15 -17.39
C SER A 262 -4.02 10.77 -18.35
N VAL A 263 -5.26 10.77 -17.85
CA VAL A 263 -6.45 10.44 -18.65
C VAL A 263 -6.66 11.48 -19.76
N ARG A 264 -6.80 11.02 -21.00
CA ARG A 264 -7.00 11.88 -22.17
C ARG A 264 -8.36 12.57 -22.11
N LYS A 265 -8.41 13.84 -22.52
CA LYS A 265 -9.69 14.57 -22.67
C LYS A 265 -10.61 13.83 -23.65
N GLY A 266 -11.89 13.71 -23.30
CA GLY A 266 -12.89 13.03 -24.11
C GLY A 266 -13.02 11.53 -23.84
N VAL A 267 -12.13 10.93 -23.03
CA VAL A 267 -12.34 9.55 -22.55
C VAL A 267 -13.37 9.58 -21.42
N SER A 268 -14.47 8.83 -21.60
CA SER A 268 -15.49 8.66 -20.57
C SER A 268 -14.95 7.89 -19.38
N LEU A 269 -15.14 8.43 -18.17
CA LEU A 269 -14.77 7.75 -16.94
C LEU A 269 -15.84 6.71 -16.59
N ARG A 270 -15.40 5.50 -16.31
CA ARG A 270 -16.23 4.40 -15.82
C ARG A 270 -16.26 4.40 -14.29
N GLY A 271 -17.39 4.01 -13.71
CA GLY A 271 -17.63 4.11 -12.27
C GLY A 271 -18.21 5.47 -11.89
N ASN A 272 -19.04 5.48 -10.85
CA ASN A 272 -19.78 6.67 -10.42
C ASN A 272 -19.03 7.40 -9.29
N PRO A 273 -19.08 8.75 -9.24
CA PRO A 273 -18.49 9.55 -8.18
C PRO A 273 -19.30 9.52 -6.86
N SER A 274 -20.43 8.81 -6.81
CA SER A 274 -21.18 8.62 -5.58
C SER A 274 -20.24 8.15 -4.46
N PRO A 275 -20.45 8.55 -3.19
CA PRO A 275 -19.82 7.80 -2.10
C PRO A 275 -20.18 6.36 -2.40
N LEU A 276 -19.19 5.50 -2.61
CA LEU A 276 -19.44 4.11 -2.92
C LEU A 276 -20.49 3.61 -1.93
N GLN A 277 -21.76 3.58 -2.35
CA GLN A 277 -22.62 2.44 -2.08
C GLN A 277 -21.69 1.31 -2.44
N SER A 278 -21.27 0.62 -1.37
CA SER A 278 -20.58 -0.63 -1.40
C SER A 278 -20.81 -1.24 -2.76
N MET A 279 -19.76 -1.37 -3.57
CA MET A 279 -19.81 -2.49 -4.49
C MET A 279 -20.06 -3.67 -3.58
N ALA A 280 -21.33 -4.13 -3.61
CA ALA A 280 -21.70 -5.49 -3.36
C ALA A 280 -20.53 -6.28 -3.91
N LYS A 281 -19.80 -6.94 -3.00
CA LYS A 281 -18.92 -8.04 -3.34
C LYS A 281 -19.72 -8.83 -4.36
N VAL A 282 -19.25 -8.89 -5.60
CA VAL A 282 -19.55 -10.06 -6.41
C VAL A 282 -19.06 -11.18 -5.53
N GLU A 283 -20.04 -11.92 -5.00
CA GLU A 283 -19.86 -13.11 -4.24
C GLU A 283 -18.92 -14.00 -5.05
N ARG A 284 -17.65 -14.01 -4.67
CA ARG A 284 -16.91 -15.25 -4.74
C ARG A 284 -17.54 -16.06 -3.64
N GLU A 285 -18.35 -17.04 -4.03
CA GLU A 285 -18.72 -18.15 -3.18
C GLU A 285 -17.44 -18.65 -2.51
N ASN A 286 -17.27 -18.22 -1.27
CA ASN A 286 -16.38 -18.81 -0.31
C ASN A 286 -17.33 -19.20 0.81
N PRO A 287 -17.53 -20.50 1.10
CA PRO A 287 -18.56 -21.01 2.02
C PRO A 287 -18.41 -20.56 3.49
N TYR A 288 -17.52 -19.61 3.78
CA TYR A 288 -17.21 -19.11 5.10
C TYR A 288 -17.03 -17.59 5.07
N SER A 289 -18.13 -16.86 4.92
CA SER A 289 -18.16 -15.40 5.09
C SER A 289 -19.53 -14.94 5.59
N ALA A 290 -19.72 -15.03 6.89
CA ALA A 290 -20.35 -14.03 7.74
C ALA A 290 -19.56 -14.08 9.06
N ALA A 291 -19.05 -13.01 9.66
CA ALA A 291 -19.70 -11.73 9.87
C ALA A 291 -18.77 -10.51 9.72
N GLU A 292 -19.43 -9.38 9.58
CA GLU A 292 -18.98 -8.02 9.33
C GLU A 292 -18.17 -7.43 10.51
N THR A 293 -17.24 -6.52 10.21
CA THR A 293 -16.70 -5.59 11.21
C THR A 293 -17.24 -4.18 10.86
N PRO A 294 -18.16 -3.61 11.65
CA PRO A 294 -18.72 -2.29 11.40
C PRO A 294 -17.75 -1.19 11.83
N ARG A 295 -17.85 0.00 11.22
CA ARG A 295 -17.11 1.19 11.67
C ARG A 295 -17.76 1.76 12.93
N PHE A 296 -17.19 1.47 14.09
CA PHE A 296 -17.53 2.12 15.36
C PHE A 296 -16.52 3.19 15.74
N LYS A 297 -16.97 4.20 16.50
CA LYS A 297 -16.12 5.23 17.12
C LYS A 297 -14.98 4.56 17.88
N ARG A 298 -13.74 5.00 17.64
CA ARG A 298 -12.58 4.57 18.45
C ARG A 298 -12.66 5.27 19.79
N GLU A 299 -13.02 4.53 20.82
CA GLU A 299 -13.00 5.01 22.20
C GLU A 299 -11.67 4.61 22.85
N LYS A 300 -11.24 5.40 23.85
CA LYS A 300 -9.99 5.13 24.60
C LYS A 300 -10.12 3.94 25.56
N ALA A 301 -11.35 3.59 25.93
CA ALA A 301 -11.74 2.46 26.76
C ALA A 301 -13.00 1.82 26.15
N SER A 302 -13.25 0.55 26.42
CA SER A 302 -14.50 -0.14 26.06
C SER A 302 -15.55 0.01 27.16
N LEU A 303 -16.80 -0.33 26.84
CA LEU A 303 -17.88 -0.44 27.83
C LEU A 303 -17.72 -1.67 28.77
N HIS A 304 -16.61 -2.40 28.68
CA HIS A 304 -16.28 -3.56 29.51
C HIS A 304 -14.93 -3.35 30.23
N PRO A 305 -14.89 -2.56 31.32
CA PRO A 305 -13.66 -2.24 32.05
C PRO A 305 -12.86 -3.47 32.50
N GLN A 306 -13.54 -4.57 32.83
CA GLN A 306 -12.94 -5.84 33.20
C GLN A 306 -12.14 -6.49 32.05
N VAL A 307 -12.61 -6.36 30.81
CA VAL A 307 -11.91 -6.87 29.61
C VAL A 307 -10.72 -5.97 29.28
N ASP A 308 -10.90 -4.65 29.38
CA ASP A 308 -9.82 -3.67 29.17
C ASP A 308 -8.65 -3.92 30.13
N LYS A 309 -8.96 -4.13 31.41
CA LYS A 309 -7.97 -4.42 32.45
C LYS A 309 -7.23 -5.74 32.21
N TYR A 310 -7.94 -6.77 31.75
CA TYR A 310 -7.31 -8.02 31.34
C TYR A 310 -6.36 -7.81 30.15
N VAL A 311 -6.77 -7.07 29.12
CA VAL A 311 -5.90 -6.72 27.98
C VAL A 311 -4.67 -5.94 28.43
N TYR A 312 -4.82 -4.98 29.34
CA TYR A 312 -3.68 -4.26 29.94
C TYR A 312 -2.72 -5.20 30.67
N SER A 313 -3.24 -6.16 31.45
CA SER A 313 -2.40 -7.15 32.16
C SER A 313 -1.49 -7.97 31.22
N ILE A 314 -1.91 -8.18 29.96
CA ILE A 314 -1.13 -8.91 28.94
C ILE A 314 -0.04 -8.01 28.32
N ILE A 315 -0.37 -6.75 28.02
CA ILE A 315 0.47 -5.90 27.15
C ILE A 315 1.38 -4.94 27.93
N GLU A 316 0.95 -4.45 29.09
CA GLU A 316 1.65 -3.42 29.87
C GLU A 316 2.97 -3.90 30.48
N PRO A 317 3.10 -5.13 31.03
CA PRO A 317 4.38 -5.65 31.51
C PRO A 317 5.50 -5.67 30.46
N LEU A 318 5.12 -5.61 29.18
CA LEU A 318 6.02 -5.60 28.02
C LEU A 318 6.02 -4.24 27.30
N GLY A 319 5.61 -3.17 27.98
CA GLY A 319 5.61 -1.80 27.48
C GLY A 319 4.58 -1.52 26.38
N GLY A 320 3.57 -2.37 26.24
CA GLY A 320 2.43 -2.18 25.33
C GLY A 320 1.33 -1.32 25.93
N GLY A 321 0.48 -0.76 25.08
CA GLY A 321 -0.71 -0.04 25.48
C GLY A 321 -1.80 -0.11 24.42
N ILE A 322 -3.03 0.20 24.82
CA ILE A 322 -4.17 0.22 23.91
C ILE A 322 -4.14 1.53 23.10
N HIS A 323 -4.10 1.42 21.78
CA HIS A 323 -4.21 2.55 20.86
C HIS A 323 -5.67 2.98 20.69
N GLY A 324 -6.59 2.02 20.70
CA GLY A 324 -8.03 2.22 20.69
C GLY A 324 -8.75 0.89 20.61
N VAL A 325 -10.00 0.87 21.07
CA VAL A 325 -10.89 -0.28 21.00
C VAL A 325 -11.96 -0.02 19.95
N THR A 326 -12.40 -1.06 19.26
CA THR A 326 -13.52 -0.98 18.31
C THR A 326 -14.43 -2.18 18.55
N ILE A 327 -15.71 -1.92 18.79
CA ILE A 327 -16.72 -2.95 18.87
C ILE A 327 -16.98 -3.45 17.44
N SER A 328 -17.14 -4.75 17.25
CA SER A 328 -17.36 -5.34 15.96
C SER A 328 -18.45 -6.41 16.04
N GLY A 329 -19.61 -6.15 15.44
CA GLY A 329 -20.78 -7.00 15.66
C GLY A 329 -21.29 -6.85 17.10
N GLU A 330 -22.08 -7.81 17.59
CA GLU A 330 -22.72 -7.72 18.91
C GLU A 330 -21.80 -8.10 20.08
N HIS A 331 -20.73 -8.88 19.83
CA HIS A 331 -19.95 -9.48 20.92
C HIS A 331 -18.42 -9.35 20.78
N LEU A 332 -17.89 -8.74 19.71
CA LEU A 332 -16.43 -8.67 19.54
C LEU A 332 -15.87 -7.30 19.93
N LEU A 333 -14.87 -7.30 20.82
CA LEU A 333 -14.06 -6.13 21.12
C LEU A 333 -12.69 -6.28 20.46
N VAL A 334 -12.35 -5.35 19.56
CA VAL A 334 -11.10 -5.36 18.79
C VAL A 334 -10.15 -4.31 19.36
N TYR A 335 -9.10 -4.76 20.04
CA TYR A 335 -8.08 -3.93 20.67
C TYR A 335 -6.90 -3.73 19.72
N ALA A 336 -6.69 -2.49 19.28
CA ALA A 336 -5.48 -2.12 18.56
C ALA A 336 -4.35 -1.84 19.55
N ILE A 337 -3.30 -2.66 19.53
CA ILE A 337 -2.18 -2.52 20.47
C ILE A 337 -1.10 -1.60 19.87
N LYS A 338 -0.46 -0.79 20.71
CA LYS A 338 0.69 0.05 20.36
C LYS A 338 1.79 -0.12 21.40
N GLY A 339 2.97 0.43 21.14
CA GLY A 339 4.09 0.41 22.08
C GLY A 339 4.98 -0.83 21.91
N GLY A 340 5.57 -1.29 23.02
CA GLY A 340 6.54 -2.39 23.06
C GLY A 340 5.93 -3.77 22.80
N TYR A 341 4.66 -3.97 23.14
CA TYR A 341 3.96 -5.23 22.87
C TYR A 341 3.57 -5.35 21.38
N LYS A 342 4.35 -6.14 20.66
CA LYS A 342 4.16 -6.45 19.22
C LYS A 342 4.38 -7.94 18.93
N TYR A 343 4.27 -8.78 19.94
CA TYR A 343 4.49 -10.22 19.82
C TYR A 343 3.47 -10.82 18.86
N CYS A 344 3.94 -11.59 17.88
CA CYS A 344 3.09 -12.26 16.91
C CYS A 344 3.22 -13.77 17.03
N ALA A 345 2.11 -14.42 17.34
CA ALA A 345 2.04 -15.88 17.46
C ALA A 345 2.27 -16.60 16.10
N ASN A 346 2.08 -15.93 14.96
CA ASN A 346 2.37 -16.51 13.64
C ASN A 346 3.88 -16.65 13.39
N VAL A 347 4.63 -15.64 13.85
CA VAL A 347 6.08 -15.54 13.61
C VAL A 347 6.88 -16.01 14.83
N GLY A 348 6.23 -16.16 15.99
CA GLY A 348 6.84 -16.57 17.26
C GLY A 348 7.73 -15.50 17.90
N ARG A 349 7.62 -14.23 17.47
CA ARG A 349 8.45 -13.11 17.96
C ARG A 349 7.76 -11.76 17.77
N HIS A 350 8.36 -10.69 18.30
CA HIS A 350 7.88 -9.32 18.10
C HIS A 350 8.10 -8.81 16.67
N HIS A 351 7.10 -8.13 16.11
CA HIS A 351 7.24 -7.34 14.89
C HIS A 351 8.08 -6.09 15.14
N LYS A 352 8.94 -5.72 14.19
CA LYS A 352 9.82 -4.54 14.30
C LYS A 352 9.02 -3.23 14.16
N SER A 353 8.10 -3.18 13.19
CA SER A 353 7.37 -1.97 12.82
C SER A 353 5.86 -2.11 13.05
N ASN A 354 5.28 -3.24 12.66
CA ASN A 354 3.83 -3.43 12.68
C ASN A 354 3.29 -3.79 14.07
N ASN A 355 2.08 -3.32 14.35
CA ASN A 355 1.38 -3.58 15.59
C ASN A 355 0.53 -4.86 15.49
N VAL A 356 -0.01 -5.31 16.62
CA VAL A 356 -0.91 -6.47 16.71
C VAL A 356 -2.29 -6.07 17.20
N LEU A 357 -3.25 -6.95 16.97
CA LEU A 357 -4.64 -6.86 17.42
C LEU A 357 -4.90 -7.98 18.42
N LEU A 358 -5.54 -7.64 19.54
CA LEU A 358 -6.17 -8.62 20.42
C LEU A 358 -7.69 -8.49 20.24
N ILE A 359 -8.38 -9.62 20.10
CA ILE A 359 -9.82 -9.66 19.87
C ILE A 359 -10.44 -10.48 20.98
N ALA A 360 -11.26 -9.83 21.80
CA ALA A 360 -12.10 -10.49 22.79
C ALA A 360 -13.45 -10.81 22.16
N ASP A 361 -13.87 -12.06 22.25
CA ASP A 361 -15.20 -12.52 21.86
C ASP A 361 -16.01 -12.81 23.11
N MET A 362 -16.94 -11.91 23.42
CA MET A 362 -17.77 -11.96 24.62
C MET A 362 -18.80 -13.10 24.57
N GLY A 363 -19.21 -13.53 23.37
CA GLY A 363 -20.18 -14.61 23.22
C GLY A 363 -19.56 -15.98 23.45
N SER A 364 -18.37 -16.21 22.89
CA SER A 364 -17.61 -17.46 23.11
C SER A 364 -16.65 -17.41 24.31
N LYS A 365 -16.63 -16.28 25.05
CA LYS A 365 -15.82 -16.08 26.27
C LYS A 365 -14.33 -16.36 26.05
N CYS A 366 -13.81 -16.06 24.86
CA CYS A 366 -12.43 -16.33 24.46
C CYS A 366 -11.74 -15.13 23.83
N MET A 367 -10.41 -15.14 23.79
CA MET A 367 -9.58 -14.10 23.19
C MET A 367 -8.66 -14.72 22.14
N TYR A 368 -8.36 -13.96 21.08
CA TYR A 368 -7.41 -14.38 20.05
C TYR A 368 -6.69 -13.20 19.41
N GLN A 369 -5.56 -13.47 18.75
CA GLN A 369 -4.70 -12.47 18.13
C GLN A 369 -4.84 -12.42 16.60
N LYS A 370 -4.73 -11.21 16.05
CA LYS A 370 -4.45 -10.94 14.62
C LYS A 370 -3.30 -9.94 14.51
N CYS A 371 -2.72 -9.77 13.32
CA CYS A 371 -1.60 -8.86 13.10
C CYS A 371 -1.88 -7.87 11.96
N PHE A 372 -1.33 -6.65 12.09
CA PHE A 372 -1.35 -5.65 11.00
C PHE A 372 -0.22 -5.88 9.98
N ASP A 373 0.70 -6.79 10.27
CA ASP A 373 1.82 -7.10 9.39
C ASP A 373 1.33 -7.77 8.09
N PRO A 374 1.73 -7.27 6.90
CA PRO A 374 1.33 -7.84 5.61
C PRO A 374 1.67 -9.32 5.47
N ASP A 375 2.76 -9.78 6.08
CA ASP A 375 3.21 -11.17 6.03
C ASP A 375 2.35 -12.08 6.92
N CYS A 376 1.52 -11.49 7.79
CA CYS A 376 0.56 -12.18 8.64
C CYS A 376 -0.88 -12.01 8.13
N ARG A 377 -1.07 -11.64 6.86
CA ARG A 377 -2.40 -11.46 6.26
C ARG A 377 -3.18 -12.78 6.30
N GLY A 378 -4.33 -12.78 6.97
CA GLY A 378 -5.18 -13.96 7.16
C GLY A 378 -4.81 -14.81 8.37
N PHE A 379 -3.72 -14.49 9.08
CA PHE A 379 -3.39 -15.15 10.32
C PHE A 379 -4.39 -14.78 11.43
N ARG A 380 -4.85 -15.81 12.14
CA ARG A 380 -5.57 -15.75 13.40
C ARG A 380 -4.92 -16.79 14.32
N SER A 381 -4.53 -16.39 15.52
CA SER A 381 -3.99 -17.34 16.49
C SER A 381 -5.06 -18.35 16.94
N LEU A 382 -4.63 -19.38 17.67
CA LEU A 382 -5.53 -20.14 18.52
C LEU A 382 -6.23 -19.20 19.51
N SER A 383 -7.47 -19.53 19.85
CA SER A 383 -8.22 -18.84 20.89
C SER A 383 -7.81 -19.38 22.25
N TRP A 384 -7.70 -18.49 23.23
CA TRP A 384 -7.52 -18.86 24.64
C TRP A 384 -8.74 -18.41 25.44
N PRO A 385 -9.17 -19.19 26.46
CA PRO A 385 -10.29 -18.81 27.30
C PRO A 385 -9.97 -17.52 28.06
N MET A 386 -10.95 -16.62 28.15
CA MET A 386 -10.85 -15.49 29.06
C MET A 386 -11.03 -15.98 30.50
N PRO A 387 -10.37 -15.35 31.49
CA PRO A 387 -10.57 -15.70 32.89
C PRO A 387 -12.06 -15.69 33.30
N PRO A 388 -12.51 -16.63 34.15
CA PRO A 388 -13.92 -16.76 34.54
C PRO A 388 -14.54 -15.47 35.08
N TRP A 389 -13.77 -14.68 35.85
CA TRP A 389 -14.19 -13.39 36.42
C TRP A 389 -14.47 -12.28 35.39
N ILE A 390 -14.11 -12.47 34.11
CA ILE A 390 -14.52 -11.57 33.01
C ILE A 390 -15.92 -11.95 32.49
N THR A 391 -16.31 -13.20 32.69
CA THR A 391 -17.38 -13.88 31.95
C THR A 391 -18.58 -14.27 32.78
N ASP A 392 -18.46 -14.24 34.10
CA ASP A 392 -19.60 -14.37 34.99
C ASP A 392 -20.34 -13.04 34.93
N GLU A 393 -21.59 -13.09 34.44
CA GLU A 393 -22.51 -11.96 34.53
C GLU A 393 -22.54 -11.54 36.00
N ILE A 394 -22.16 -10.30 36.28
CA ILE A 394 -22.57 -9.68 37.54
C ILE A 394 -24.10 -9.70 37.42
N GLY A 395 -24.73 -10.68 38.07
CA GLY A 395 -26.17 -10.84 38.04
C GLY A 395 -26.79 -9.52 38.48
N ASP A 396 -27.95 -9.17 37.92
CA ASP A 396 -28.65 -7.94 38.27
C ASP A 396 -28.82 -7.80 39.80
N ASP A 397 -28.86 -8.91 40.55
CA ASP A 397 -28.86 -8.96 42.01
C ASP A 397 -27.57 -8.45 42.69
N ASP A 398 -26.39 -8.67 42.11
CA ASP A 398 -25.12 -8.15 42.64
C ASP A 398 -24.89 -6.68 42.25
N LEU A 399 -25.41 -6.26 41.09
CA LEU A 399 -25.47 -4.84 40.70
C LEU A 399 -26.45 -4.06 41.58
N LEU A 400 -27.61 -4.64 41.90
CA LEU A 400 -28.59 -4.07 42.82
C LEU A 400 -28.06 -3.98 44.25
N ARG A 401 -27.33 -4.99 44.75
CA ARG A 401 -26.66 -4.89 46.06
C ARG A 401 -25.62 -3.79 46.12
N VAL A 402 -24.86 -3.60 45.05
CA VAL A 402 -23.87 -2.51 44.95
C VAL A 402 -24.57 -1.16 44.87
N VAL A 403 -25.72 -1.05 44.20
CA VAL A 403 -26.53 0.18 44.15
C VAL A 403 -27.18 0.48 45.52
N ASP A 404 -27.73 -0.52 46.21
CA ASP A 404 -28.33 -0.38 47.54
C ASP A 404 -27.28 0.00 48.60
N GLU A 405 -26.08 -0.61 48.57
CA GLU A 405 -24.95 -0.23 49.44
C GLU A 405 -24.41 1.18 49.16
N ILE A 406 -24.58 1.70 47.94
CA ILE A 406 -24.19 3.06 47.54
C ILE A 406 -25.26 4.09 47.95
N GLU A 407 -26.54 3.74 47.87
CA GLU A 407 -27.65 4.59 48.33
C GLU A 407 -27.66 4.75 49.85
N ASP A 408 -27.41 3.66 50.60
CA ASP A 408 -27.28 3.68 52.07
C ASP A 408 -26.03 4.46 52.56
N ALA A 409 -24.99 4.59 51.72
CA ALA A 409 -23.77 5.34 52.02
C ALA A 409 -23.87 6.85 51.67
N GLY A 410 -24.97 7.31 51.08
CA GLY A 410 -25.29 8.73 50.92
C GLY A 410 -24.39 9.55 49.99
N GLY A 411 -23.76 8.95 48.97
CA GLY A 411 -22.84 9.66 48.07
C GLY A 411 -22.85 9.16 46.63
N GLY A 412 -22.97 10.09 45.68
CA GLY A 412 -23.01 9.80 44.23
C GLY A 412 -21.76 9.10 43.68
N ILE A 413 -21.97 8.30 42.63
CA ILE A 413 -21.00 7.39 42.00
C ILE A 413 -19.73 8.14 41.56
N SER A 414 -18.56 7.71 42.03
CA SER A 414 -17.26 8.11 41.46
C SER A 414 -16.47 6.89 40.98
N ASP A 415 -15.78 7.04 39.85
CA ASP A 415 -15.00 6.00 39.14
C ASP A 415 -14.01 5.22 40.04
N ASN A 416 -13.61 5.81 41.16
CA ASN A 416 -12.64 5.23 42.09
C ASN A 416 -13.20 4.04 42.88
N ALA A 417 -14.50 4.03 43.19
CA ALA A 417 -15.13 2.95 43.97
C ALA A 417 -15.21 1.64 43.15
N LEU A 418 -15.57 1.76 41.87
CA LEU A 418 -15.64 0.64 40.93
C LEU A 418 -14.24 0.03 40.69
N SER A 419 -13.21 0.88 40.62
CA SER A 419 -11.83 0.44 40.42
C SER A 419 -11.30 -0.38 41.61
N ALA A 420 -11.62 0.02 42.84
CA ALA A 420 -11.16 -0.66 44.06
C ALA A 420 -11.74 -2.07 44.24
N VAL A 421 -13.01 -2.28 43.88
CA VAL A 421 -13.67 -3.60 43.92
C VAL A 421 -13.02 -4.56 42.90
N LEU A 422 -12.73 -4.07 41.70
CA LEU A 422 -12.07 -4.83 40.64
C LEU A 422 -10.60 -5.15 40.95
N ASP A 423 -9.87 -4.26 41.64
CA ASP A 423 -8.50 -4.51 42.09
C ASP A 423 -8.43 -5.63 43.14
N ASN A 424 -9.37 -5.64 44.09
CA ASN A 424 -9.41 -6.63 45.16
C ASN A 424 -9.75 -8.04 44.63
N HIS A 425 -10.53 -8.13 43.55
CA HIS A 425 -10.91 -9.40 42.93
C HIS A 425 -9.80 -10.02 42.05
N LEU A 426 -8.95 -9.18 41.44
CA LEU A 426 -7.80 -9.63 40.62
C LEU A 426 -6.64 -10.17 41.45
N ASN A 427 -6.38 -9.55 42.61
CA ASN A 427 -5.35 -10.03 43.53
C ASN A 427 -5.65 -11.44 44.06
N LYS A 428 -6.93 -11.84 44.07
CA LYS A 428 -7.35 -13.20 44.46
C LYS A 428 -7.24 -14.23 43.34
N ASN A 429 -7.15 -13.80 42.07
CA ASN A 429 -7.13 -14.69 40.90
C ASN A 429 -6.13 -14.20 39.84
N PRO A 430 -4.81 -14.37 40.07
CA PRO A 430 -3.79 -13.89 39.14
C PRO A 430 -3.84 -14.65 37.81
N PRO A 431 -3.56 -13.98 36.67
CA PRO A 431 -3.55 -14.63 35.37
C PRO A 431 -2.39 -15.63 35.25
N HIS A 432 -2.65 -16.80 34.65
CA HIS A 432 -1.63 -17.83 34.40
C HIS A 432 -0.58 -17.33 33.39
N PRO A 433 0.72 -17.65 33.60
CA PRO A 433 1.77 -17.30 32.67
C PRO A 433 1.67 -18.15 31.38
N LEU A 434 1.80 -17.48 30.23
CA LEU A 434 2.04 -18.11 28.93
C LEU A 434 3.51 -18.49 28.78
#